data_AF-A0A7V6ZW21-F1
#
_entry.id   AF-A0A7V6ZW21-F1
#
_cell.length_a   1.000
_cell.length_b   1.000
_cell.length_c   1.000
_cell.angle_alpha   90.00
_cell.angle_beta   90.00
_cell.angle_gamma   90.00
#
_symmetry.space_group_name_H-M   'P 1'
#
loop_
_entity.id
_entity.type
_entity.pdbx_description
1 polymer ?
#
loop_
_entity_poly.entity_id
_entity_poly.type
_entity_poly.pdbx_seq_one_letter_code
_entity_poly.pdbx_strand_id
1 'polypeptide(L)'
;MPQVDKEHKDSYEASIKKLEEIIARLEKGEITLEQGLSYFEEGIALIRKCQSLLDRAAEKVQVLQEGELAELADFKPENGVK
;
A
#
# COMPACT_ATOMS: atom_id res chain seq x y z
N MET A 1 -14.93 0.81 -5.96
CA MET A 1 -13.67 0.78 -5.19
C MET A 1 -12.75 1.83 -5.78
N PRO A 2 -12.17 2.73 -4.98
CA PRO A 2 -11.19 3.70 -5.47
C PRO A 2 -10.02 2.93 -6.09
N GLN A 3 -9.67 3.27 -7.32
CA GLN A 3 -8.70 2.50 -8.10
C GLN A 3 -7.31 2.71 -7.51
N VAL A 4 -6.80 1.72 -6.76
CA VAL A 4 -5.36 1.60 -6.51
C VAL A 4 -4.71 1.41 -7.87
N ASP A 5 -3.82 2.31 -8.27
CA ASP A 5 -3.22 2.26 -9.61
C ASP A 5 -2.56 0.89 -9.81
N LYS A 6 -2.83 0.25 -10.95
CA LYS A 6 -2.41 -1.15 -11.23
C LYS A 6 -0.92 -1.38 -10.94
N GLU A 7 -0.09 -0.40 -11.30
CA GLU A 7 1.35 -0.43 -11.04
C GLU A 7 1.71 -0.46 -9.55
N HIS A 8 1.00 0.30 -8.70
CA HIS A 8 1.19 0.28 -7.24
C HIS A 8 0.75 -1.06 -6.63
N LYS A 9 -0.33 -1.65 -7.14
CA LYS A 9 -0.80 -2.97 -6.71
C LYS A 9 0.22 -4.06 -7.06
N ASP A 10 0.67 -4.11 -8.31
CA ASP A 10 1.65 -5.09 -8.77
C ASP A 10 2.99 -4.93 -8.02
N SER A 11 3.39 -3.69 -7.71
CA SER A 11 4.60 -3.39 -6.92
C SER A 11 4.47 -3.82 -5.45
N TYR A 12 3.29 -3.70 -4.85
CA TYR A 12 3.03 -4.18 -3.48
C TYR A 12 3.07 -5.71 -3.41
N GLU A 13 2.32 -6.39 -4.28
CA GLU A 13 2.29 -7.86 -4.34
C GLU A 13 3.69 -8.44 -4.60
N ALA A 14 4.46 -7.84 -5.50
CA ALA A 14 5.84 -8.25 -5.75
C ALA A 14 6.74 -8.06 -4.51
N SER A 15 6.55 -6.97 -3.76
CA SER A 15 7.36 -6.68 -2.56
C SER A 15 7.03 -7.65 -1.41
N ILE A 16 5.76 -7.99 -1.24
CA ILE A 16 5.31 -9.00 -0.27
C ILE A 16 5.84 -10.38 -0.64
N LYS A 17 5.68 -10.81 -1.89
CA LYS A 17 6.20 -12.10 -2.35
C LYS A 17 7.70 -12.24 -2.09
N LYS A 18 8.47 -11.17 -2.35
CA LYS A 18 9.91 -11.18 -2.11
C LYS A 18 10.25 -11.27 -0.61
N LEU A 19 9.46 -10.65 0.25
CA LEU A 19 9.62 -10.75 1.70
C LEU A 19 9.35 -12.18 2.19
N GLU A 20 8.31 -12.84 1.68
CA GLU A 20 8.01 -14.25 1.97
C GLU A 20 9.15 -15.17 1.54
N GLU A 21 9.72 -14.94 0.35
CA GLU A 21 10.89 -15.68 -0.13
C GLU A 21 12.10 -15.51 0.79
N ILE A 22 12.33 -14.30 1.30
CA ILE A 22 13.41 -14.02 2.26
C ILE A 22 13.16 -14.77 3.57
N ILE A 23 11.95 -14.71 4.12
CA ILE A 23 11.59 -15.42 5.36
C ILE A 23 11.82 -16.92 5.18
N ALA A 24 11.35 -17.51 4.08
CA ALA A 24 11.55 -18.93 3.80
C ALA A 24 13.04 -19.33 3.71
N ARG A 25 13.91 -18.42 3.23
CA ARG A 25 15.37 -18.64 3.21
C ARG A 25 15.99 -18.54 4.59
N LEU A 26 15.54 -17.58 5.42
CA LEU A 26 15.99 -17.44 6.81
C LEU A 26 15.60 -18.67 7.64
N GLU A 27 14.37 -19.18 7.45
CA GLU A 27 13.85 -20.35 8.18
C GLU A 27 14.53 -21.68 7.80
N LYS A 28 15.08 -21.78 6.58
CA LYS A 28 15.82 -22.98 6.15
C LYS A 28 17.12 -23.20 6.92
N GLY A 29 17.68 -22.18 7.56
CA GLY A 29 18.86 -22.31 8.43
C GLY A 29 20.21 -22.61 7.73
N GLU A 30 20.23 -22.78 6.41
CA GLU A 30 21.45 -23.02 5.60
C GLU A 30 22.03 -21.71 5.05
N ILE A 31 22.16 -20.68 5.89
CA ILE A 31 22.67 -19.37 5.47
C ILE A 31 23.82 -18.91 6.36
N THR A 32 24.78 -18.20 5.76
CA THR A 32 25.88 -17.59 6.51
C THR A 32 25.40 -16.33 7.24
N LEU A 33 26.18 -15.86 8.22
CA LEU A 33 25.88 -14.62 8.94
C LEU A 33 25.77 -13.41 7.99
N GLU A 34 26.69 -13.28 7.03
CA GLU A 34 26.66 -12.21 6.03
C GLU A 34 25.40 -12.27 5.16
N GLN A 35 24.98 -13.48 4.75
CA GLN A 35 23.73 -13.66 4.01
C GLN A 35 22.52 -13.31 4.86
N GLY A 36 22.51 -13.70 6.14
CA GLY A 36 21.44 -13.35 7.08
C GLY A 36 21.30 -11.84 7.27
N LEU A 37 22.43 -11.13 7.42
CA LEU A 37 22.44 -9.66 7.52
C LEU A 37 21.92 -9.02 6.23
N SER A 38 22.37 -9.49 5.06
CA SER A 38 21.90 -8.99 3.77
C SER A 38 20.39 -9.19 3.57
N TYR A 39 19.87 -10.38 3.91
CA TYR A 39 18.44 -10.67 3.86
C TYR A 39 17.62 -9.83 4.85
N PHE A 40 18.18 -9.55 6.03
CA PHE A 40 17.53 -8.68 7.01
C PHE A 40 17.42 -7.24 6.49
N GLU A 41 18.50 -6.69 5.95
CA GLU A 41 18.50 -5.34 5.34
C GLU A 41 17.50 -5.23 4.19
N GLU A 42 17.48 -6.24 3.32
CA GLU A 42 16.53 -6.32 2.22
C GLU A 42 15.08 -6.41 2.71
N GLY A 43 14.82 -7.23 3.74
CA GLY A 43 13.51 -7.34 4.38
C GLY A 43 13.01 -6.01 4.94
N ILE A 44 13.88 -5.26 5.63
CA ILE A 44 13.55 -3.92 6.15
C ILE A 44 13.23 -2.95 5.01
N ALA A 45 13.99 -2.98 3.91
CA ALA A 45 13.73 -2.14 2.74
C ALA A 45 12.36 -2.46 2.10
N LEU A 46 12.01 -3.75 1.98
CA LEU A 46 10.72 -4.19 1.45
C LEU A 46 9.56 -3.74 2.34
N ILE A 47 9.69 -3.88 3.67
CA ILE A 47 8.66 -3.43 4.62
C ILE A 47 8.41 -1.92 4.49
N ARG A 48 9.49 -1.11 4.43
CA ARG A 48 9.37 0.34 4.24
C ARG A 48 8.69 0.71 2.93
N LYS A 49 9.01 -0.01 1.84
CA LYS A 49 8.37 0.18 0.55
C LYS A 49 6.88 -0.14 0.61
N CYS A 50 6.51 -1.25 1.23
CA CYS A 50 5.11 -1.64 1.41
C CYS A 50 4.33 -0.58 2.21
N GLN A 51 4.91 -0.07 3.30
CA GLN A 51 4.28 1.00 4.10
C GLN A 51 4.03 2.24 3.26
N SER A 52 5.03 2.71 2.49
CA SER A 52 4.87 3.89 1.64
C SER A 52 3.79 3.72 0.56
N LEU A 53 3.63 2.52 0.02
CA LEU A 53 2.56 2.23 -0.94
C LEU A 53 1.18 2.29 -0.28
N LEU A 54 1.05 1.76 0.94
CA LEU A 54 -0.19 1.82 1.71
C LEU A 54 -0.53 3.26 2.12
N ASP A 55 0.44 4.05 2.54
CA ASP A 55 0.24 5.45 2.91
C ASP A 55 -0.31 6.27 1.73
N ARG A 56 0.27 6.09 0.52
CA ARG A 56 -0.22 6.72 -0.71
C ARG A 56 -1.64 6.27 -1.07
N ALA A 57 -1.94 4.99 -0.89
CA ALA A 57 -3.28 4.48 -1.13
C ALA A 57 -4.29 5.09 -0.14
N ALA A 58 -3.92 5.23 1.13
CA ALA A 58 -4.73 5.86 2.16
C ALA A 58 -4.99 7.34 1.86
N GLU A 59 -3.95 8.09 1.47
CA GLU A 59 -4.06 9.49 1.04
C GLU A 59 -5.04 9.64 -0.14
N LYS A 60 -4.93 8.78 -1.15
CA LYS A 60 -5.85 8.78 -2.31
C LYS A 60 -7.29 8.53 -1.89
N VAL A 61 -7.52 7.62 -0.94
CA VAL A 61 -8.87 7.36 -0.40
C VAL A 61 -9.40 8.60 0.32
N GLN A 62 -8.58 9.26 1.15
CA GLN A 62 -8.97 10.45 1.87
C GLN A 62 -9.38 11.59 0.93
N VAL A 63 -8.57 11.90 -0.08
CA VAL A 63 -8.87 12.94 -1.07
C VAL A 63 -10.18 12.68 -1.80
N LEU A 64 -10.46 11.41 -2.16
CA LEU A 64 -11.71 11.04 -2.83
C LEU A 64 -12.93 11.20 -1.92
N GLN A 65 -12.81 10.84 -0.64
CA GLN A 65 -13.88 11.04 0.34
C GLN A 65 -14.18 12.53 0.56
N GLU A 66 -13.14 13.36 0.68
CA GLU A 66 -13.27 14.81 0.79
C GLU A 66 -13.92 15.42 -0.47
N GLY A 67 -13.56 14.92 -1.66
CA GLY A 67 -14.15 15.35 -2.94
C GLY A 67 -15.63 14.97 -3.10
N GLU A 68 -16.01 13.72 -2.79
CA GLU A 68 -17.42 13.29 -2.79
C GLU A 68 -18.25 14.08 -1.77
N LEU A 69 -17.69 14.37 -0.59
CA LEU A 69 -18.34 15.19 0.43
C LEU A 69 -18.52 16.64 -0.02
N ALA A 70 -17.56 17.19 -0.77
CA ALA A 70 -17.67 18.53 -1.35
C ALA A 70 -18.77 18.60 -2.43
N GLU A 71 -18.87 17.61 -3.31
CA GLU A 71 -19.96 17.55 -4.32
C GLU A 71 -21.35 17.45 -3.67
N LEU A 72 -21.48 16.73 -2.55
CA LEU A 72 -22.73 16.64 -1.79
C LEU A 72 -23.08 17.95 -1.06
N ALA A 73 -22.09 18.73 -0.63
CA ALA A 73 -22.29 20.02 0.02
C ALA A 73 -22.76 21.12 -0.95
N ASP A 74 -22.35 21.03 -2.22
CA ASP A 74 -22.78 21.94 -3.29
C ASP A 74 -24.18 21.59 -3.85
N PHE A 75 -24.75 20.44 -3.46
CA PHE A 75 -26.13 20.10 -3.78
C PHE A 75 -27.11 20.92 -2.94
N LYS A 76 -27.55 22.07 -3.46
CA LYS A 76 -28.76 22.76 -2.96
C LYS A 76 -30.00 22.00 -3.46
N PRO A 77 -30.80 21.37 -2.59
CA PRO A 77 -32.08 20.84 -3.02
C PRO A 77 -33.00 22.00 -3.38
N GLU A 78 -33.22 22.24 -4.68
CA GLU A 78 -34.29 23.09 -5.16
C GLU A 78 -35.64 22.37 -4.95
N ASN A 79 -36.08 22.27 -3.69
CA ASN A 79 -37.48 21.98 -3.41
C ASN A 79 -38.27 23.28 -3.47
N GLY A 80 -38.55 23.71 -4.70
CA GLY A 80 -39.73 24.49 -5.00
C GLY A 80 -40.94 23.57 -5.09
N VAL A 81 -41.61 23.32 -3.98
CA VAL A 81 -43.03 22.92 -4.01
C VAL A 81 -43.75 23.78 -2.98
N LYS A 82 -44.70 24.57 -3.50
CA LYS A 82 -45.59 25.49 -2.77
C LYS A 82 -46.30 24.81 -1.61
#